data_AF-A0A7S3TCS1-F1
#
_entry.id   AF-A0A7S3TCS1-F1
#
_cell.length_a   1.000
_cell.length_b   1.000
_cell.length_c   1.000
_cell.angle_alpha   90.00
_cell.angle_beta   90.00
_cell.angle_gamma   90.00
#
_symmetry.space_group_name_H-M   'P 1'
#
loop_
_entity.id
_entity.type
_entity.pdbx_description
1 polymer ?
#
loop_
_entity_poly.entity_id
_entity_poly.type
_entity_poly.pdbx_seq_one_letter_code
_entity_poly.pdbx_strand_id
1 'polypeptide(L)'
;RIDLEYYQPAARHYAWARYAKHSRDWRLHLQLFLEDWQSSLGAFLFSLAATLAIFAQVVMMLLETNSFGLRSLDDCALWLTGWALTGAFTVELILRTISKRSVGEMCLSAYWWVDVVSVVPDYVVLTLDLAAGSSHVNQCANHLGDSDNVLQVLSEVLRCFRVVRILKIARLNPDTTVIFRAISLSMRALLVPLTFLLIGAFFFGAVIYYLERIELVVVPANDNRTAPAGETPFNDLGEAIWCMI
;
A
#
# COMPACT_ATOMS: atom_id res chain seq x y z
N ARG A 1 -27.57 -20.66 -17.36
CA ARG A 1 -26.44 -19.72 -17.16
C ARG A 1 -26.97 -18.35 -17.58
N ILE A 2 -27.01 -17.37 -16.69
CA ILE A 2 -27.45 -16.01 -17.05
C ILE A 2 -26.20 -15.27 -17.52
N ASP A 3 -26.13 -14.88 -18.79
CA ASP A 3 -25.01 -14.07 -19.30
C ASP A 3 -25.18 -12.63 -18.82
N LEU A 4 -24.47 -12.32 -17.74
CA LEU A 4 -24.47 -11.03 -17.06
C LEU A 4 -23.54 -10.00 -17.73
N GLU A 5 -22.98 -10.32 -18.90
CA GLU A 5 -21.97 -9.51 -19.57
C GLU A 5 -22.56 -8.23 -20.21
N TYR A 6 -23.85 -8.24 -20.54
CA TYR A 6 -24.57 -7.10 -21.12
C TYR A 6 -25.17 -6.12 -20.11
N TYR A 7 -25.14 -6.43 -18.81
CA TYR A 7 -25.77 -5.60 -17.78
C TYR A 7 -24.80 -4.59 -17.17
N GLN A 8 -25.32 -3.42 -16.80
CA GLN A 8 -24.57 -2.44 -16.00
C GLN A 8 -23.99 -3.11 -14.72
N PRO A 9 -22.80 -2.71 -14.25
CA PRO A 9 -22.11 -3.36 -13.13
C PRO A 9 -22.98 -3.50 -11.87
N ALA A 10 -23.80 -2.49 -11.58
CA ALA A 10 -24.74 -2.49 -10.45
C ALA A 10 -25.87 -3.53 -10.62
N ALA A 11 -26.43 -3.66 -11.82
CA ALA A 11 -27.46 -4.65 -12.13
C ALA A 11 -26.91 -6.08 -12.04
N ARG A 12 -25.66 -6.28 -12.45
CA ARG A 12 -24.96 -7.56 -12.30
C ARG A 12 -24.77 -7.94 -10.84
N HIS A 13 -24.35 -6.99 -10.00
CA HIS A 13 -24.19 -7.21 -8.56
C HIS A 13 -25.51 -7.61 -7.90
N TYR A 14 -26.61 -6.90 -8.21
CA TYR A 14 -27.94 -7.21 -7.68
C TYR A 14 -28.44 -8.60 -8.11
N ALA A 15 -28.28 -8.94 -9.41
CA ALA A 15 -28.66 -10.25 -9.93
C ALA A 15 -27.86 -11.39 -9.28
N TRP A 16 -26.56 -11.19 -9.06
CA TRP A 16 -25.71 -12.14 -8.36
C TRP A 16 -26.11 -12.32 -6.88
N ALA A 17 -26.34 -11.22 -6.15
CA ALA A 17 -26.74 -11.28 -4.74
C ALA A 17 -28.07 -12.03 -4.56
N ARG A 18 -29.04 -11.78 -5.46
CA ARG A 18 -30.32 -12.51 -5.48
C ARG A 18 -30.15 -14.00 -5.78
N TYR A 19 -29.28 -14.34 -6.73
CA TYR A 19 -28.96 -15.74 -7.06
C TYR A 19 -28.27 -16.45 -5.88
N ALA A 20 -27.29 -15.81 -5.25
CA ALA A 20 -26.55 -16.37 -4.12
C ALA A 20 -27.46 -16.69 -2.93
N LYS A 21 -28.44 -15.82 -2.64
CA LYS A 21 -29.43 -16.03 -1.57
C LYS A 21 -30.34 -17.24 -1.77
N HIS A 22 -30.54 -17.68 -3.02
CA HIS A 22 -31.44 -18.80 -3.35
C HIS A 22 -30.69 -20.11 -3.69
N SER A 23 -29.37 -20.05 -3.88
CA SER A 23 -28.55 -21.24 -4.13
C SER A 23 -28.42 -22.08 -2.86
N ARG A 24 -28.30 -23.41 -2.97
CA ARG A 24 -28.02 -24.29 -1.82
C ARG A 24 -26.54 -24.35 -1.43
N ASP A 25 -25.67 -23.70 -2.20
CA ASP A 25 -24.24 -23.76 -1.98
C ASP A 25 -23.83 -22.89 -0.77
N TRP A 26 -23.24 -23.51 0.25
CA TRP A 26 -22.75 -22.80 1.44
C TRP A 26 -21.61 -21.81 1.13
N ARG A 27 -20.81 -22.08 0.10
CA ARG A 27 -19.73 -21.18 -0.34
C ARG A 27 -20.26 -19.86 -0.90
N LEU A 28 -21.38 -19.91 -1.62
CA LEU A 28 -22.06 -18.73 -2.15
C LEU A 28 -22.68 -17.91 -1.02
N HIS A 29 -23.21 -18.56 0.02
CA HIS A 29 -23.67 -17.87 1.22
C HIS A 29 -22.53 -17.21 1.99
N LEU A 30 -21.40 -17.90 2.14
CA LEU A 30 -20.19 -17.32 2.74
C LEU A 30 -19.68 -16.13 1.92
N GLN A 31 -19.73 -16.24 0.59
CA GLN A 31 -19.34 -15.14 -0.30
C GLN A 31 -20.26 -13.94 -0.13
N LEU A 32 -21.58 -14.18 -0.11
CA LEU A 32 -22.58 -13.14 0.12
C LEU A 32 -22.40 -12.48 1.49
N PHE A 33 -22.10 -13.26 2.53
CA PHE A 33 -21.83 -12.75 3.87
C PHE A 33 -20.57 -11.87 3.93
N LEU A 34 -19.52 -12.21 3.19
CA LEU A 34 -18.23 -11.49 3.18
C LEU A 34 -18.18 -10.31 2.20
N GLU A 35 -19.01 -10.30 1.15
CA GLU A 35 -19.04 -9.28 0.11
C GLU A 35 -20.17 -8.26 0.34
N ASP A 36 -21.31 -8.66 0.92
CA ASP A 36 -22.47 -7.79 1.11
C ASP A 36 -22.78 -7.56 2.59
N TRP A 37 -22.52 -6.34 3.07
CA TRP A 37 -22.77 -5.92 4.45
C TRP A 37 -24.26 -5.86 4.80
N GLN A 38 -25.15 -5.74 3.81
CA GLN A 38 -26.60 -5.69 4.01
C GLN A 38 -27.25 -7.08 4.10
N SER A 39 -26.48 -8.14 3.85
CA SER A 39 -27.02 -9.50 3.77
C SER A 39 -27.60 -10.01 5.10
N SER A 40 -26.96 -9.69 6.22
CA SER A 40 -27.35 -10.11 7.56
C SER A 40 -26.77 -9.19 8.64
N LEU A 41 -27.34 -9.24 9.86
CA LEU A 41 -26.81 -8.48 11.00
C LEU A 41 -25.36 -8.90 11.35
N GLY A 42 -25.04 -10.19 11.19
CA GLY A 42 -23.67 -10.68 11.36
C GLY A 42 -22.69 -10.15 10.30
N ALA A 43 -23.14 -10.04 9.04
CA ALA A 43 -22.33 -9.48 7.96
C ALA A 43 -22.05 -7.99 8.18
N PHE A 44 -23.04 -7.26 8.71
CA PHE A 44 -22.88 -5.87 9.11
C PHE A 44 -21.82 -5.72 10.22
N LEU A 45 -21.93 -6.50 11.30
CA LEU A 45 -20.97 -6.43 12.40
C LEU A 45 -19.56 -6.84 11.98
N PHE A 46 -19.44 -7.88 11.14
CA PHE A 46 -18.16 -8.29 10.58
C PHE A 46 -17.54 -7.20 9.70
N SER A 47 -18.33 -6.59 8.81
CA SER A 47 -17.86 -5.51 7.93
C SER A 47 -17.47 -4.26 8.72
N LEU A 48 -18.23 -3.93 9.78
CA LEU A 48 -17.93 -2.83 10.69
C LEU A 48 -16.63 -3.11 11.46
N ALA A 49 -16.46 -4.32 12.00
CA ALA A 49 -15.26 -4.73 12.72
C ALA A 49 -14.02 -4.72 11.80
N ALA A 50 -14.14 -5.22 10.57
CA ALA A 50 -13.05 -5.20 9.60
C ALA A 50 -12.66 -3.76 9.21
N THR A 51 -13.64 -2.88 9.04
CA THR A 51 -13.41 -1.45 8.79
C THR A 51 -12.70 -0.80 9.97
N LEU A 52 -13.18 -1.02 11.20
CA LEU A 52 -12.54 -0.51 12.42
C LEU A 52 -11.12 -1.07 12.59
N ALA A 53 -10.88 -2.33 12.25
CA ALA A 53 -9.55 -2.92 12.28
C ALA A 53 -8.58 -2.22 11.32
N ILE A 54 -9.04 -1.84 10.11
CA ILE A 54 -8.20 -1.06 9.17
C ILE A 54 -7.85 0.30 9.75
N PHE A 55 -8.82 1.02 10.33
CA PHE A 55 -8.57 2.30 10.99
C PHE A 55 -7.61 2.15 12.19
N ALA A 56 -7.86 1.16 13.05
CA ALA A 56 -7.00 0.84 14.18
C ALA A 56 -5.57 0.55 13.73
N GLN A 57 -5.40 -0.15 12.62
CA GLN A 57 -4.10 -0.49 12.06
C GLN A 57 -3.34 0.73 11.50
N VAL A 58 -4.05 1.74 10.95
CA VAL A 58 -3.45 3.03 10.57
C VAL A 58 -3.04 3.81 11.83
N VAL A 59 -3.90 3.85 12.85
CA VAL A 59 -3.58 4.51 14.13
C VAL A 59 -2.35 3.85 14.78
N MET A 60 -2.26 2.53 14.78
CA MET A 60 -1.09 1.80 15.31
C MET A 60 0.20 2.17 14.58
N MET A 61 0.16 2.32 13.25
CA MET A 61 1.34 2.76 12.47
C MET A 61 1.78 4.19 12.86
N LEU A 62 0.83 5.09 13.09
CA LEU A 62 1.13 6.44 13.54
C LEU A 62 1.74 6.46 14.95
N LEU A 63 1.26 5.58 15.84
CA LEU A 63 1.82 5.42 17.18
C LEU A 63 3.25 4.85 17.13
N GLU A 64 3.53 3.85 16.29
CA GLU A 64 4.86 3.25 16.10
C GLU A 64 5.89 4.26 15.56
N THR A 65 5.45 5.24 14.76
CA THR A 65 6.34 6.25 14.14
C THR A 65 6.73 7.38 15.12
N ASN A 66 6.31 7.32 16.39
CA ASN A 66 6.57 8.35 17.41
C ASN A 66 6.12 9.78 17.03
N SER A 67 5.26 9.93 16.02
CA SER A 67 4.90 11.25 15.47
C SER A 67 4.12 12.14 16.44
N PHE A 68 3.58 11.57 17.52
CA PHE A 68 2.72 12.26 18.48
C PHE A 68 3.30 12.40 19.89
N GLY A 69 4.50 11.89 20.16
CA GLY A 69 5.15 12.00 21.49
C GLY A 69 4.39 11.34 22.66
N LEU A 70 3.31 10.59 22.39
CA LEU A 70 2.52 9.84 23.37
C LEU A 70 3.25 8.53 23.72
N ARG A 71 4.30 8.65 24.54
CA ARG A 71 5.22 7.57 24.94
C ARG A 71 4.66 6.63 26.03
N SER A 72 3.34 6.50 26.15
CA SER A 72 2.69 5.88 27.31
C SER A 72 2.10 4.49 27.08
N LEU A 73 2.31 3.88 25.91
CA LEU A 73 1.91 2.49 25.67
C LEU A 73 3.16 1.62 25.68
N ASP A 74 3.09 0.48 26.38
CA ASP A 74 4.16 -0.51 26.37
C ASP A 74 4.42 -0.96 24.92
N ASP A 75 5.69 -0.90 24.48
CA ASP A 75 6.10 -1.35 23.14
C ASP A 75 5.63 -2.79 22.86
N CYS A 76 5.58 -3.62 23.91
CA CYS A 76 5.05 -4.97 23.85
C CYS A 76 3.55 -5.03 23.53
N ALA A 77 2.75 -4.10 24.06
CA ALA A 77 1.32 -4.02 23.77
C ALA A 77 1.07 -3.55 22.34
N LEU A 78 1.84 -2.59 21.83
CA LEU A 78 1.77 -2.14 20.43
C LEU A 78 2.13 -3.28 19.48
N TRP A 79 3.18 -4.03 19.78
CA TRP A 79 3.58 -5.20 19.00
C TRP A 79 2.49 -6.29 19.01
N LEU A 80 1.98 -6.67 20.19
CA LEU A 80 0.96 -7.72 20.33
C LEU A 80 -0.34 -7.35 19.61
N THR A 81 -0.77 -6.10 19.74
CA THR A 81 -1.98 -5.61 19.06
C THR A 81 -1.79 -5.54 17.55
N GLY A 82 -0.61 -5.16 17.06
CA GLY A 82 -0.28 -5.22 15.62
C GLY A 82 -0.35 -6.64 15.07
N TRP A 83 0.18 -7.63 15.78
CA TRP A 83 0.06 -9.05 15.41
C TRP A 83 -1.36 -9.58 15.50
N ALA A 84 -2.14 -9.15 16.50
CA ALA A 84 -3.55 -9.52 16.61
C ALA A 84 -4.37 -8.99 15.42
N LEU A 85 -4.14 -7.75 14.99
CA LEU A 85 -4.78 -7.16 13.81
C LEU A 85 -4.36 -7.85 12.52
N THR A 86 -3.07 -8.18 12.39
CA THR A 86 -2.54 -8.95 11.25
C THR A 86 -3.19 -10.34 11.19
N GLY A 87 -3.34 -11.01 12.34
CA GLY A 87 -4.06 -12.27 12.47
C GLY A 87 -5.54 -12.17 12.08
N ALA A 88 -6.22 -11.08 12.45
CA ALA A 88 -7.60 -10.85 12.01
C ALA A 88 -7.70 -10.70 10.48
N PHE A 89 -6.76 -9.97 9.87
CA PHE A 89 -6.70 -9.81 8.41
C PHE A 89 -6.36 -11.10 7.67
N THR A 90 -5.58 -11.99 8.26
CA THR A 90 -5.27 -13.29 7.65
C THR A 90 -6.45 -14.23 7.72
N VAL A 91 -7.18 -14.24 8.84
CA VAL A 91 -8.45 -14.98 8.95
C VAL A 91 -9.44 -14.49 7.90
N GLU A 92 -9.57 -13.18 7.70
CA GLU A 92 -10.41 -12.61 6.63
C GLU A 92 -9.97 -13.11 5.24
N LEU A 93 -8.67 -13.06 4.93
CA LEU A 93 -8.12 -13.54 3.66
C LEU A 93 -8.39 -15.04 3.45
N ILE A 94 -8.26 -15.86 4.49
CA ILE A 94 -8.53 -17.30 4.44
C ILE A 94 -10.02 -17.55 4.18
N LEU A 95 -10.91 -16.88 4.92
CA LEU A 95 -12.36 -17.01 4.73
C LEU A 95 -12.79 -16.66 3.29
N ARG A 96 -12.23 -15.59 2.72
CA ARG A 96 -12.47 -15.21 1.33
C ARG A 96 -11.91 -16.23 0.34
N THR A 97 -10.73 -16.78 0.62
CA THR A 97 -10.11 -17.81 -0.23
C THR A 97 -10.94 -19.09 -0.27
N ILE A 98 -11.46 -19.55 0.87
CA ILE A 98 -12.32 -20.73 0.97
C ILE A 98 -13.68 -20.51 0.28
N SER A 99 -14.18 -19.27 0.29
CA SER A 99 -15.43 -18.90 -0.33
C SER A 99 -15.40 -18.99 -1.86
N LYS A 100 -14.25 -18.76 -2.51
CA LYS A 100 -14.12 -18.89 -3.97
C LYS A 100 -14.09 -20.38 -4.39
N ARG A 101 -14.67 -20.68 -5.55
CA ARG A 101 -14.81 -22.06 -6.05
C ARG A 101 -13.60 -22.50 -6.89
N SER A 102 -12.95 -21.57 -7.58
CA SER A 102 -11.81 -21.86 -8.46
C SER A 102 -10.63 -20.91 -8.22
N VAL A 103 -9.41 -21.42 -8.42
CA VAL A 103 -8.16 -20.65 -8.33
C VAL A 103 -8.12 -19.56 -9.42
N GLY A 104 -8.71 -19.82 -10.58
CA GLY A 104 -8.79 -18.82 -11.67
C GLY A 104 -9.64 -17.60 -11.29
N GLU A 105 -10.83 -17.82 -10.72
CA GLU A 105 -11.68 -16.73 -10.21
C GLU A 105 -11.03 -15.96 -9.05
N MET A 106 -10.20 -16.65 -8.26
CA MET A 106 -9.42 -16.04 -7.18
C MET A 106 -8.32 -15.12 -7.75
N CYS A 107 -7.48 -15.62 -8.65
CA CYS A 107 -6.36 -14.86 -9.23
C CYS A 107 -6.82 -13.68 -10.11
N LEU A 108 -8.01 -13.77 -10.71
CA LEU A 108 -8.60 -12.67 -11.49
C LEU A 108 -9.30 -11.61 -10.62
N SER A 109 -9.51 -11.88 -9.33
CA SER A 109 -10.18 -10.94 -8.43
C SER A 109 -9.20 -9.90 -7.88
N ALA A 110 -9.40 -8.64 -8.28
CA ALA A 110 -8.61 -7.51 -7.75
C ALA A 110 -8.71 -7.40 -6.21
N TYR A 111 -9.89 -7.70 -5.64
CA TYR A 111 -10.10 -7.61 -4.20
C TYR A 111 -9.34 -8.67 -3.40
N TRP A 112 -9.12 -9.86 -3.97
CA TRP A 112 -8.29 -10.88 -3.33
C TRP A 112 -6.82 -10.45 -3.31
N TRP A 113 -6.31 -9.88 -4.41
CA TRP A 113 -4.96 -9.33 -4.47
C TRP A 113 -4.72 -8.21 -3.47
N VAL A 114 -5.68 -7.29 -3.30
CA VAL A 114 -5.59 -6.23 -2.29
C VAL A 114 -5.42 -6.83 -0.88
N ASP A 115 -6.13 -7.92 -0.57
CA ASP A 115 -5.99 -8.59 0.73
C ASP A 115 -4.65 -9.28 0.91
N VAL A 116 -4.19 -9.98 -0.12
CA VAL A 116 -2.88 -10.63 -0.10
C VAL A 116 -1.79 -9.58 0.13
N VAL A 117 -1.76 -8.52 -0.68
CA VAL A 117 -0.74 -7.46 -0.59
C VAL A 117 -0.81 -6.75 0.77
N SER A 118 -1.98 -6.66 1.41
CA SER A 118 -2.11 -6.05 2.74
C SER A 118 -1.52 -6.89 3.89
N VAL A 119 -1.37 -8.21 3.69
CA VAL A 119 -0.94 -9.16 4.73
C VAL A 119 0.50 -9.61 4.51
N VAL A 120 0.90 -9.79 3.25
CA VAL A 120 2.22 -10.33 2.86
C VAL A 120 3.40 -9.60 3.52
N PRO A 121 3.47 -8.26 3.58
CA PRO A 121 4.62 -7.56 4.15
C PRO A 121 4.94 -7.99 5.58
N ASP A 122 3.92 -8.18 6.44
CA ASP A 122 4.10 -8.55 7.85
C ASP A 122 4.67 -9.97 8.01
N TYR A 123 4.22 -10.91 7.18
CA TYR A 123 4.76 -12.27 7.17
C TYR A 123 6.16 -12.34 6.57
N VAL A 124 6.45 -11.56 5.52
CA VAL A 124 7.79 -11.52 4.93
C VAL A 124 8.80 -11.00 5.96
N VAL A 125 8.49 -9.90 6.66
CA VAL A 125 9.33 -9.38 7.74
C VAL A 125 9.55 -10.45 8.81
N LEU A 126 8.50 -11.14 9.27
CA LEU A 126 8.64 -12.22 10.24
C LEU A 126 9.54 -13.35 9.76
N THR A 127 9.40 -13.80 8.51
CA THR A 127 10.25 -14.87 7.97
C THR A 127 11.70 -14.45 7.83
N LEU A 128 11.97 -13.18 7.49
CA LEU A 128 13.33 -12.64 7.43
C LEU A 128 13.94 -12.53 8.82
N ASP A 129 13.18 -12.03 9.80
CA ASP A 129 13.62 -11.89 11.19
C ASP A 129 13.95 -13.27 11.80
N LEU A 130 13.13 -14.29 11.50
CA LEU A 130 13.37 -15.70 11.89
C LEU A 130 14.60 -16.29 11.20
N ALA A 131 14.77 -16.07 9.89
CA ALA A 131 15.88 -16.61 9.11
C ALA A 131 17.22 -15.99 9.49
N ALA A 132 17.22 -14.71 9.88
CA ALA A 132 18.41 -14.01 10.37
C ALA A 132 18.83 -14.44 11.79
N GLY A 133 18.07 -15.31 12.46
CA GLY A 133 18.32 -15.69 13.86
C GLY A 133 18.15 -14.52 14.83
N SER A 134 17.52 -13.43 14.37
CA SER A 134 17.36 -12.22 15.14
C SER A 134 16.30 -12.44 16.23
N SER A 135 16.63 -12.02 17.46
CA SER A 135 15.74 -12.07 18.62
C SER A 135 14.52 -11.15 18.52
N HIS A 136 14.26 -10.52 17.36
CA HIS A 136 13.19 -9.55 17.14
C HIS A 136 11.80 -10.17 16.97
N VAL A 137 11.71 -11.50 16.88
CA VAL A 137 10.44 -12.23 16.88
C VAL A 137 9.62 -11.89 18.13
N ASN A 138 10.29 -11.59 19.25
CA ASN A 138 9.64 -11.09 20.46
C ASN A 138 10.26 -9.73 20.80
N GLN A 139 9.68 -8.63 20.31
CA GLN A 139 10.09 -7.27 20.72
C GLN A 139 9.98 -7.05 22.25
N CYS A 140 9.22 -7.90 22.95
CA CYS A 140 9.11 -7.95 24.41
C CYS A 140 10.27 -8.69 25.11
N ALA A 141 11.08 -9.45 24.37
CA ALA A 141 12.29 -10.07 24.87
C ALA A 141 13.46 -9.15 24.50
N ASN A 142 14.28 -8.81 25.49
CA ASN A 142 15.36 -7.83 25.39
C ASN A 142 16.12 -7.87 24.05
N HIS A 143 16.43 -6.67 23.56
CA HIS A 143 17.18 -6.39 22.33
C HIS A 143 18.64 -6.88 22.47
N LEU A 144 18.87 -8.18 22.23
CA LEU A 144 20.20 -8.78 22.19
C LEU A 144 20.32 -9.43 20.82
N GLY A 145 21.04 -8.78 19.90
CA GLY A 145 21.26 -9.32 18.57
C GLY A 145 21.73 -8.25 17.61
N ASP A 146 23.03 -8.01 17.62
CA ASP A 146 23.78 -7.35 16.55
C ASP A 146 23.63 -8.17 15.26
N SER A 147 23.06 -7.61 14.20
CA SER A 147 22.87 -8.32 12.92
C SER A 147 22.83 -7.37 11.73
N ASP A 148 23.85 -7.51 10.86
CA ASP A 148 24.02 -7.10 9.47
C ASP A 148 23.12 -6.00 8.87
N ASN A 149 23.75 -4.86 8.53
CA ASN A 149 23.16 -3.64 7.97
C ASN A 149 22.20 -3.83 6.77
N VAL A 150 22.37 -4.87 5.95
CA VAL A 150 21.58 -5.04 4.70
C VAL A 150 20.19 -5.61 4.97
N LEU A 151 20.09 -6.59 5.88
CA LEU A 151 18.81 -7.20 6.25
C LEU A 151 17.94 -6.22 7.05
N GLN A 152 18.57 -5.36 7.85
CA GLN A 152 17.89 -4.29 8.58
C GLN A 152 17.25 -3.27 7.61
N VAL A 153 17.98 -2.78 6.61
CA VAL A 153 17.42 -1.84 5.63
C VAL A 153 16.25 -2.45 4.86
N LEU A 154 16.34 -3.73 4.49
CA LEU A 154 15.24 -4.42 3.82
C LEU A 154 14.00 -4.56 4.72
N SER A 155 14.18 -4.90 6.00
CA SER A 155 13.06 -5.04 6.93
C SER A 155 12.39 -3.69 7.22
N GLU A 156 13.15 -2.59 7.30
CA GLU A 156 12.63 -1.23 7.42
C GLU A 156 11.79 -0.83 6.19
N VAL A 157 12.29 -1.07 4.98
CA VAL A 157 11.53 -0.81 3.75
C VAL A 157 10.26 -1.66 3.69
N LEU A 158 10.33 -2.95 4.06
CA LEU A 158 9.16 -3.83 4.12
C LEU A 158 8.14 -3.41 5.19
N ARG A 159 8.59 -2.83 6.31
CA ARG A 159 7.71 -2.20 7.30
C ARG A 159 7.00 -0.98 6.71
N CYS A 160 7.62 -0.20 5.83
CA CYS A 160 6.91 0.86 5.09
C CYS A 160 5.80 0.31 4.21
N PHE A 161 5.98 -0.87 3.59
CA PHE A 161 4.92 -1.53 2.80
C PHE A 161 3.68 -1.89 3.62
N ARG A 162 3.74 -1.87 4.97
CA ARG A 162 2.53 -1.92 5.81
C ARG A 162 1.53 -0.84 5.43
N VAL A 163 1.96 0.32 4.93
CA VAL A 163 1.03 1.37 4.46
C VAL A 163 0.08 0.86 3.38
N VAL A 164 0.49 -0.12 2.58
CA VAL A 164 -0.32 -0.68 1.49
C VAL A 164 -1.60 -1.34 2.00
N ARG A 165 -1.67 -1.77 3.27
CA ARG A 165 -2.92 -2.27 3.85
C ARG A 165 -4.05 -1.23 3.90
N ILE A 166 -3.73 0.07 3.80
CA ILE A 166 -4.73 1.13 3.62
C ILE A 166 -5.56 0.93 2.34
N LEU A 167 -5.00 0.25 1.33
CA LEU A 167 -5.73 -0.11 0.11
C LEU A 167 -6.93 -1.01 0.38
N LYS A 168 -7.03 -1.69 1.53
CA LYS A 168 -8.24 -2.42 1.92
C LYS A 168 -9.47 -1.52 1.99
N ILE A 169 -9.30 -0.21 2.23
CA ILE A 169 -10.39 0.78 2.20
C ILE A 169 -11.04 0.86 0.81
N ALA A 170 -10.29 0.59 -0.27
CA ALA A 170 -10.82 0.57 -1.64
C ALA A 170 -12.04 -0.37 -1.81
N ARG A 171 -12.23 -1.31 -0.89
CA ARG A 171 -13.34 -2.26 -0.90
C ARG A 171 -14.62 -1.72 -0.29
N LEU A 172 -14.55 -0.69 0.57
CA LEU A 172 -15.74 -0.02 1.07
C LEU A 172 -16.54 0.60 -0.09
N ASN A 173 -15.85 0.99 -1.16
CA ASN A 173 -16.45 1.60 -2.34
C ASN A 173 -16.32 0.64 -3.54
N PRO A 174 -17.39 -0.09 -3.92
CA PRO A 174 -17.36 -0.92 -5.13
C PRO A 174 -17.03 -0.10 -6.39
N ASP A 175 -17.31 1.21 -6.36
CA ASP A 175 -16.99 2.18 -7.40
C ASP A 175 -15.50 2.44 -7.60
N THR A 176 -14.62 1.98 -6.69
CA THR A 176 -13.17 2.06 -6.90
C THR A 176 -12.74 1.32 -8.19
N THR A 177 -13.50 0.30 -8.59
CA THR A 177 -13.28 -0.40 -9.86
C THR A 177 -13.54 0.49 -11.08
N VAL A 178 -14.46 1.45 -10.97
CA VAL A 178 -14.73 2.44 -12.01
C VAL A 178 -13.54 3.40 -12.13
N ILE A 179 -12.97 3.84 -11.01
CA ILE A 179 -11.76 4.68 -11.00
C ILE A 179 -10.59 3.92 -11.64
N PHE A 180 -10.34 2.67 -11.22
CA PHE A 180 -9.28 1.86 -11.79
C PHE A 180 -9.46 1.62 -13.30
N ARG A 181 -10.71 1.37 -13.72
CA ARG A 181 -11.06 1.22 -15.14
C ARG A 181 -10.87 2.53 -15.91
N ALA A 182 -11.26 3.66 -15.34
CA ALA A 182 -11.08 4.97 -15.95
C ALA A 182 -9.59 5.30 -16.15
N ILE A 183 -8.77 5.05 -15.12
CA ILE A 183 -7.31 5.16 -15.20
C ILE A 183 -6.77 4.24 -16.30
N SER A 184 -7.15 2.96 -16.29
CA SER A 184 -6.66 1.99 -17.27
C SER A 184 -7.01 2.38 -18.71
N LEU A 185 -8.20 2.94 -18.92
CA LEU A 185 -8.63 3.43 -20.23
C LEU A 185 -7.89 4.72 -20.64
N SER A 186 -7.54 5.59 -19.69
CA SER A 186 -6.82 6.83 -19.96
C SER A 186 -5.29 6.67 -19.96
N MET A 187 -4.74 5.52 -19.53
CA MET A 187 -3.28 5.29 -19.46
C MET A 187 -2.55 5.63 -20.75
N ARG A 188 -3.10 5.26 -21.91
CA ARG A 188 -2.46 5.56 -23.21
C ARG A 188 -2.39 7.07 -23.47
N ALA A 189 -3.42 7.81 -23.09
CA ALA A 189 -3.46 9.26 -23.23
C ALA A 189 -2.60 9.97 -22.18
N LEU A 190 -2.41 9.38 -21.00
CA LEU A 190 -1.55 9.91 -19.93
C LEU A 190 -0.06 9.66 -20.18
N LEU A 191 0.28 8.50 -20.75
CA LEU A 191 1.67 8.11 -20.99
C LEU A 191 2.37 9.02 -21.99
N VAL A 192 1.68 9.48 -23.04
CA VAL A 192 2.27 10.39 -24.05
C VAL A 192 2.77 11.70 -23.42
N PRO A 193 1.94 12.55 -22.77
CA PRO A 193 2.43 13.77 -22.14
C PRO A 193 3.43 13.50 -21.01
N LEU A 194 3.26 12.41 -20.25
CA LEU A 194 4.23 12.02 -19.21
C LEU A 194 5.62 11.70 -19.79
N THR A 195 5.70 11.05 -20.95
CA THR A 195 7.00 10.83 -21.63
C THR A 195 7.64 12.13 -22.09
N PHE A 196 6.87 13.09 -22.60
CA PHE A 196 7.40 14.41 -22.97
C PHE A 196 7.86 15.20 -21.74
N LEU A 197 7.12 15.15 -20.63
CA LEU A 197 7.50 15.79 -19.38
C LEU A 197 8.81 15.20 -18.84
N LEU A 198 8.95 13.88 -18.87
CA LEU A 198 10.17 13.21 -18.40
C LEU A 198 11.37 13.56 -19.30
N ILE A 199 11.24 13.43 -20.63
CA ILE A 199 12.33 13.82 -21.56
C ILE A 199 12.69 15.31 -21.38
N GLY A 200 11.69 16.17 -21.20
CA GLY A 200 11.88 17.59 -20.93
C GLY A 200 12.63 17.85 -19.63
N ALA A 201 12.23 17.22 -18.52
CA ALA A 201 12.88 17.36 -17.23
C ALA A 201 14.34 16.90 -17.27
N PHE A 202 14.64 15.81 -17.98
CA PHE A 202 16.03 15.36 -18.20
C PHE A 202 16.83 16.36 -19.06
N PHE A 203 16.26 16.86 -20.15
CA PHE A 203 16.93 17.79 -21.04
C PHE A 203 17.21 19.14 -20.35
N PHE A 204 16.18 19.77 -19.78
CA PHE A 204 16.33 21.07 -19.10
C PHE A 204 17.10 20.95 -17.80
N GLY A 205 16.95 19.85 -17.05
CA GLY A 205 17.76 19.55 -15.86
C GLY A 205 19.24 19.42 -16.18
N ALA A 206 19.60 18.80 -17.31
CA ALA A 206 20.99 18.76 -17.77
C ALA A 206 21.50 20.14 -18.20
N VAL A 207 20.70 20.90 -18.96
CA VAL A 207 21.09 22.24 -19.41
C VAL A 207 21.34 23.17 -18.22
N ILE A 208 20.42 23.25 -17.26
CA ILE A 208 20.59 24.14 -16.09
C ILE A 208 21.79 23.74 -15.24
N TYR A 209 22.03 22.45 -15.06
CA TYR A 209 23.18 21.94 -14.33
C TYR A 209 24.51 22.40 -14.96
N TYR A 210 24.64 22.25 -16.28
CA TYR A 210 25.87 22.67 -16.97
C TYR A 210 26.00 24.19 -17.06
N LEU A 211 24.89 24.93 -17.24
CA LEU A 211 24.92 26.39 -17.27
C LEU A 211 25.42 26.96 -15.94
N GLU A 212 24.89 26.47 -14.81
CA GLU A 212 25.33 26.91 -13.48
C GLU A 212 26.83 26.63 -13.27
N ARG A 213 27.32 25.47 -13.72
CA ARG A 213 28.76 25.15 -13.61
C ARG A 213 29.64 26.04 -14.49
N ILE A 214 29.15 26.43 -15.67
CA ILE A 214 29.88 27.35 -16.56
C ILE A 214 29.88 28.76 -15.97
N GLU A 215 28.75 29.23 -15.43
CA GLU A 215 28.63 30.55 -14.81
C GLU A 215 29.63 30.73 -13.65
N LEU A 216 29.79 29.70 -12.81
CA LEU A 216 30.77 29.68 -11.74
C LEU A 216 32.23 29.70 -12.21
N VAL A 217 32.52 29.20 -13.41
CA VAL A 217 33.87 29.27 -14.01
C VAL A 217 34.11 30.65 -14.65
N VAL A 218 33.08 31.27 -15.20
CA VAL A 218 33.17 32.52 -15.97
C VAL A 218 33.11 33.77 -15.09
N VAL A 219 32.40 33.74 -13.97
CA VAL A 219 32.25 34.88 -13.05
C VAL A 219 33.31 34.78 -11.93
N PRO A 220 34.42 35.54 -11.99
CA PRO A 220 35.38 35.54 -10.89
C PRO A 220 34.77 36.19 -9.65
N ALA A 221 34.94 35.54 -8.50
CA ALA A 221 34.46 35.97 -7.19
C ALA A 221 34.99 37.35 -6.79
N ASN A 222 34.30 38.42 -7.21
CA ASN A 222 34.62 39.79 -6.83
C ASN A 222 33.39 40.58 -6.33
N ASP A 223 32.24 39.92 -6.13
CA ASP A 223 31.05 40.56 -5.58
C ASP A 223 30.68 39.95 -4.23
N ASN A 224 30.85 40.75 -3.16
CA ASN A 224 30.51 40.45 -1.76
C ASN A 224 29.00 40.19 -1.53
N ARG A 225 28.18 40.14 -2.59
CA ARG A 225 26.73 39.88 -2.59
C ARG A 225 26.35 38.50 -3.11
N THR A 226 27.31 37.74 -3.64
CA THR A 226 27.06 36.37 -4.10
C THR A 226 27.29 35.38 -2.95
N ALA A 227 26.47 34.32 -2.93
CA ALA A 227 26.54 33.22 -1.97
C ALA A 227 27.99 32.75 -1.74
N PRO A 228 28.34 32.22 -0.54
CA PRO A 228 29.72 31.85 -0.21
C PRO A 228 30.37 31.08 -1.37
N ALA A 229 31.50 31.60 -1.85
CA ALA A 229 32.17 31.14 -3.06
C ALA A 229 32.35 29.62 -3.06
N GLY A 230 31.56 28.92 -3.89
CA GLY A 230 31.71 27.49 -4.15
C GLY A 230 30.47 26.62 -3.92
N GLU A 231 29.36 27.13 -3.39
CA GLU A 231 28.12 26.35 -3.28
C GLU A 231 27.31 26.45 -4.57
N THR A 232 27.31 25.36 -5.35
CA THR A 232 26.39 25.20 -6.48
C THR A 232 24.99 24.92 -5.94
N PRO A 233 23.93 25.59 -6.44
CA PRO A 233 22.55 25.31 -6.03
C PRO A 233 22.11 23.86 -6.34
N PHE A 234 22.81 23.18 -7.26
CA PHE A 234 22.65 21.76 -7.56
C PHE A 234 23.96 21.02 -7.32
N ASN A 235 23.98 20.10 -6.36
CA ASN A 235 25.16 19.28 -6.06
C ASN A 235 25.39 18.26 -7.18
N ASP A 236 24.30 17.62 -7.62
CA ASP A 236 24.31 16.56 -8.63
C ASP A 236 23.27 16.80 -9.73
N LEU A 237 23.48 16.16 -10.87
CA LEU A 237 22.53 16.18 -11.99
C LEU A 237 21.14 15.69 -11.55
N GLY A 238 21.08 14.77 -10.58
CA GLY A 238 19.83 14.26 -10.02
C GLY A 238 19.00 15.35 -9.33
N GLU A 239 19.62 16.28 -8.59
CA GLU A 239 18.91 17.38 -7.93
C GLU A 239 18.36 18.38 -8.96
N ALA A 240 19.14 18.67 -10.01
CA ALA A 240 18.71 19.53 -11.10
C ALA A 240 17.53 18.94 -11.88
N ILE A 241 17.54 17.62 -12.13
CA ILE A 241 16.42 16.91 -12.76
C ILE A 241 15.21 16.88 -11.82
N TRP A 242 15.40 16.61 -10.53
CA TRP A 242 14.32 16.61 -9.53
C TRP A 242 13.62 17.96 -9.43
N CYS A 243 14.37 19.07 -9.51
CA CYS A 243 13.83 20.42 -9.51
C CYS A 243 12.94 20.73 -10.74
N MET A 244 13.15 20.01 -11.85
CA MET A 244 12.41 20.20 -13.10
C MET A 244 11.15 19.31 -13.24
N ILE A 245 11.01 18.29 -12.39
CA ILE A 245 9.83 17.41 -12.33
C ILE A 245 8.76 18.02 -11.42
#